data_AF-A0A6J1KYY6-F1
#
_entry.id   AF-A0A6J1KYY6-F1
#
_cell.length_a   1.000
_cell.length_b   1.000
_cell.length_c   1.000
_cell.angle_alpha   90.00
_cell.angle_beta   90.00
_cell.angle_gamma   90.00
#
_symmetry.space_group_name_H-M   'P 1'
#
loop_
_entity.id
_entity.type
_entity.pdbx_description
1 polymer ?
#
loop_
_entity_poly.entity_id
_entity_poly.type
_entity_poly.pdbx_seq_one_letter_code
_entity_poly.pdbx_strand_id
1 'polypeptide(L)'
;MSVGSNKFNFLRSSPFGTNGNIIIDSGTTLTFLQLDIFASFSQAISEVMDLKSMTSPIQTLEYCYERTTNDYKVPPVTAHFKDDDVNLKRENLFIRVVDDVVCLAFVGNSRENNMQIYGNIAPTNFLVSCNIKKSSIFFKPANCAAS
;
A
#
# COMPACT_ATOMS: atom_id res chain seq x y z
N MET A 1 3.51 -6.13 6.17
CA MET A 1 3.72 -4.66 6.14
C MET A 1 3.97 -4.15 7.55
N SER A 2 4.56 -2.96 7.68
CA SER A 2 4.71 -2.25 8.96
C SER A 2 4.50 -0.76 8.82
N VAL A 3 4.07 -0.11 9.91
CA VAL A 3 4.04 1.35 10.09
C VAL A 3 4.92 1.65 11.31
N GLY A 4 6.08 2.27 11.11
CA GLY A 4 7.12 2.36 12.14
C GLY A 4 7.52 0.98 12.66
N SER A 5 7.44 0.78 13.97
CA SER A 5 7.68 -0.53 14.61
C SER A 5 6.47 -1.47 14.59
N ASN A 6 5.28 -0.99 14.21
CA ASN A 6 4.05 -1.77 14.25
C ASN A 6 3.97 -2.68 13.02
N LYS A 7 4.22 -3.97 13.20
CA LYS A 7 4.21 -4.98 12.14
C LYS A 7 2.86 -5.69 12.07
N PHE A 8 2.28 -5.74 10.86
CA PHE A 8 1.03 -6.44 10.59
C PHE A 8 1.31 -7.82 10.01
N ASN A 9 0.75 -8.85 10.66
CA ASN A 9 0.94 -10.24 10.27
C ASN A 9 -0.13 -10.66 9.28
N PHE A 10 0.32 -11.09 8.11
CA PHE A 10 -0.56 -11.58 7.05
C PHE A 10 -0.75 -13.08 7.26
N LEU A 11 -1.98 -13.53 7.51
CA LEU A 11 -2.25 -14.96 7.68
C LEU A 11 -1.90 -15.72 6.40
N ARG A 12 -1.25 -16.87 6.58
CA ARG A 12 -0.72 -17.73 5.50
C ARG A 12 -1.83 -18.48 4.73
N SER A 13 -3.09 -18.29 5.08
CA SER A 13 -4.25 -18.87 4.41
C SER A 13 -4.53 -18.12 3.11
N SER A 14 -3.68 -18.35 2.12
CA SER A 14 -3.89 -17.83 0.78
C SER A 14 -4.66 -18.84 -0.07
N PRO A 15 -5.63 -18.37 -0.89
CA PRO A 15 -6.20 -19.18 -1.96
C PRO A 15 -5.18 -19.64 -3.00
N PHE A 16 -3.97 -19.06 -2.99
CA PHE A 16 -2.97 -19.15 -4.06
C PHE A 16 -1.82 -20.13 -3.76
N GLY A 17 -1.93 -20.95 -2.70
CA GLY A 17 -0.98 -22.02 -2.37
C GLY A 17 -0.28 -21.82 -1.02
N THR A 18 0.71 -22.67 -0.74
CA THR A 18 1.26 -22.85 0.63
C THR A 18 2.18 -21.73 1.14
N ASN A 19 2.62 -20.79 0.28
CA ASN A 19 3.67 -19.82 0.65
C ASN A 19 3.48 -18.37 0.15
N GLY A 20 2.47 -18.08 -0.67
CA GLY A 20 2.15 -16.70 -1.08
C GLY A 20 1.00 -16.15 -0.24
N ASN A 21 0.94 -14.83 -0.01
CA ASN A 21 -0.15 -14.19 0.74
C ASN A 21 -0.71 -12.93 0.04
N ILE A 22 -0.06 -12.45 -1.02
CA ILE A 22 -0.45 -11.26 -1.79
C ILE A 22 -0.07 -11.43 -3.26
N ILE A 23 -0.93 -10.97 -4.18
CA ILE A 23 -0.65 -10.88 -5.61
C ILE A 23 -0.07 -9.50 -5.92
N ILE A 24 0.92 -9.41 -6.79
CA ILE A 24 1.37 -8.12 -7.33
C ILE A 24 0.73 -7.95 -8.70
N ASP A 25 -0.11 -6.94 -8.83
CA ASP A 25 -0.97 -6.75 -10.00
C ASP A 25 -0.97 -5.29 -10.43
N SER A 26 -0.22 -5.00 -11.50
CA SER A 26 -0.20 -3.67 -12.12
C SER A 26 -1.52 -3.33 -12.82
N GLY A 27 -2.40 -4.31 -13.07
CA GLY A 27 -3.75 -4.11 -13.60
C GLY A 27 -4.74 -3.59 -12.56
N THR A 28 -4.36 -3.60 -11.27
CA THR A 28 -5.17 -3.08 -10.17
C THR A 28 -4.54 -1.79 -9.62
N THR A 29 -5.27 -0.68 -9.61
CA THR A 29 -4.74 0.63 -9.18
C THR A 29 -4.34 0.67 -7.69
N LEU A 30 -5.26 0.28 -6.80
CA LEU A 30 -5.14 0.38 -5.34
C LEU A 30 -4.56 -0.90 -4.72
N THR A 31 -4.02 -0.80 -3.51
CA THR A 31 -3.63 -1.99 -2.73
C THR A 31 -4.80 -2.49 -1.89
N PHE A 32 -5.14 -3.77 -2.04
CA PHE A 32 -6.22 -4.43 -1.30
C PHE A 32 -5.62 -5.34 -0.24
N LEU A 33 -6.01 -5.14 1.03
CA LEU A 33 -5.60 -5.97 2.16
C LEU A 33 -6.81 -6.67 2.76
N GLN A 34 -6.57 -7.73 3.54
CA GLN A 34 -7.64 -8.28 4.39
C GLN A 34 -8.17 -7.20 5.33
N LEU A 35 -9.47 -7.25 5.62
CA LEU A 35 -10.19 -6.17 6.30
C LEU A 35 -9.59 -5.80 7.67
N ASP A 36 -9.19 -6.81 8.45
CA ASP A 36 -8.54 -6.67 9.76
C ASP A 36 -7.14 -6.04 9.67
N ILE A 37 -6.36 -6.48 8.67
CA ILE A 37 -5.04 -5.92 8.37
C ILE A 37 -5.18 -4.47 7.91
N PHE A 38 -6.14 -4.19 7.02
CA PHE A 38 -6.41 -2.85 6.54
C PHE A 38 -6.83 -1.92 7.68
N ALA A 39 -7.76 -2.34 8.54
CA ALA A 39 -8.21 -1.55 9.68
C ALA A 39 -7.04 -1.19 10.61
N SER A 40 -6.21 -2.18 10.98
CA SER A 40 -5.05 -1.96 11.84
C SER A 40 -3.98 -1.06 11.17
N PHE A 41 -3.73 -1.29 9.89
CA PHE A 41 -2.74 -0.54 9.10
C PHE A 41 -3.14 0.93 8.92
N SER A 42 -4.38 1.16 8.49
CA SER A 42 -4.91 2.50 8.26
C SER A 42 -5.06 3.30 9.56
N GLN A 43 -5.48 2.65 10.65
CA GLN A 43 -5.48 3.25 11.98
C GLN A 43 -4.07 3.70 12.40
N ALA A 44 -3.07 2.82 12.31
CA ALA A 44 -1.69 3.15 12.67
C ALA A 44 -1.09 4.29 11.83
N ILE A 45 -1.50 4.41 10.56
CA ILE A 45 -1.17 5.58 9.76
C ILE A 45 -1.86 6.82 10.32
N SER A 46 -3.19 6.77 10.52
CA SER A 46 -3.99 7.91 10.94
C SER A 46 -3.56 8.51 12.28
N GLU A 47 -3.10 7.69 13.22
CA GLU A 47 -2.61 8.13 14.54
C GLU A 47 -1.33 8.97 14.47
N VAL A 48 -0.56 8.85 13.39
CA VAL A 48 0.73 9.56 13.19
C VAL A 48 0.61 10.68 12.15
N MET A 49 -0.44 10.68 11.34
CA MET A 49 -0.66 11.71 10.33
C MET A 49 -1.10 13.03 10.98
N ASP A 50 -0.24 14.05 10.87
CA ASP A 50 -0.55 15.41 11.32
C ASP A 50 -1.26 16.20 10.20
N LEU A 51 -2.41 15.70 9.76
CA LEU A 51 -3.26 16.31 8.75
C LEU A 51 -4.72 16.36 9.23
N LYS A 52 -5.47 17.35 8.76
CA LYS A 52 -6.91 17.43 9.04
C LYS A 52 -7.64 16.34 8.26
N SER A 53 -8.17 15.34 8.95
CA SER A 53 -9.02 14.30 8.38
C SER A 53 -10.30 14.88 7.80
N MET A 54 -10.81 14.27 6.74
CA MET A 54 -12.08 14.66 6.12
C MET A 54 -12.83 13.47 5.54
N THR A 55 -14.12 13.69 5.24
CA THR A 55 -14.92 12.71 4.51
C THR A 55 -14.40 12.56 3.08
N SER A 56 -14.19 11.32 2.66
CA SER A 56 -13.72 11.04 1.32
C SER A 56 -14.75 11.44 0.24
N PRO A 57 -14.32 12.11 -0.85
CA PRO A 57 -15.16 12.31 -2.03
C PRO A 57 -15.30 11.03 -2.88
N ILE A 58 -14.50 9.99 -2.61
CA ILE A 58 -14.52 8.71 -3.32
C ILE A 58 -14.87 7.60 -2.32
N GLN A 59 -16.05 6.99 -2.49
CA GLN A 59 -16.61 6.03 -1.52
C GLN A 59 -15.67 4.86 -1.17
N THR A 60 -14.81 4.43 -2.09
CA THR A 60 -13.87 3.32 -1.86
C THR A 60 -12.62 3.70 -1.08
N LEU A 61 -12.32 4.99 -0.90
CA LEU A 61 -11.12 5.45 -0.20
C LEU A 61 -11.53 5.99 1.17
N GLU A 62 -11.23 5.25 2.24
CA GLU A 62 -11.79 5.56 3.56
C GLU A 62 -11.01 6.61 4.35
N TYR A 63 -9.69 6.72 4.11
CA TYR A 63 -8.79 7.57 4.91
C TYR A 63 -8.26 8.73 4.07
N CYS A 64 -8.89 9.89 4.20
CA CYS A 64 -8.58 11.09 3.42
C CYS A 64 -8.32 12.31 4.31
N TYR A 65 -7.52 13.24 3.77
CA TYR A 65 -7.02 14.41 4.48
C TYR A 65 -7.04 15.65 3.60
N GLU A 66 -7.38 16.79 4.19
CA GLU A 66 -7.29 18.10 3.56
C GLU A 66 -5.82 18.50 3.36
N ARG A 67 -5.40 18.63 2.11
CA ARG A 67 -4.05 19.07 1.75
C ARG A 67 -3.97 19.48 0.28
N THR A 68 -3.48 20.68 -0.02
CA THR A 68 -3.27 21.19 -1.39
C THR A 68 -1.90 20.85 -1.98
N THR A 69 -0.88 20.70 -1.12
CA THR A 69 0.51 20.45 -1.50
C THR A 69 0.95 19.01 -1.21
N ASN A 70 2.06 18.57 -1.81
CA ASN A 70 2.60 17.22 -1.60
C ASN A 70 3.78 17.19 -0.60
N ASP A 71 3.98 18.25 0.18
CA ASP A 71 5.08 18.46 1.12
C ASP A 71 4.80 17.94 2.54
N TYR A 72 3.73 17.16 2.71
CA TYR A 72 3.39 16.54 3.99
C TYR A 72 4.22 15.28 4.25
N LYS A 73 4.48 15.03 5.53
CA LYS A 73 5.19 13.84 6.00
C LYS A 73 4.21 12.68 6.13
N VAL A 74 4.73 11.48 5.90
CA VAL A 74 4.04 10.21 6.16
C VAL A 74 4.88 9.38 7.14
N PRO A 75 4.28 8.51 7.96
CA PRO A 75 5.05 7.63 8.82
C PRO A 75 5.92 6.69 7.98
N PRO A 76 7.02 6.14 8.52
CA PRO A 76 7.77 5.09 7.86
C PRO A 76 6.87 3.88 7.60
N VAL A 77 6.74 3.46 6.34
CA VAL A 77 5.97 2.27 5.98
C VAL A 77 6.84 1.31 5.18
N THR A 78 6.84 0.03 5.56
CA THR A 78 7.61 -1.00 4.86
C THR A 78 6.72 -2.15 4.41
N ALA A 79 6.80 -2.51 3.14
CA ALA A 79 6.28 -3.77 2.64
C ALA A 79 7.38 -4.85 2.71
N HIS A 80 7.19 -5.80 3.61
CA HIS A 80 8.13 -6.89 3.85
C HIS A 80 7.80 -8.07 2.91
N PHE A 81 8.66 -8.30 1.92
CA PHE A 81 8.67 -9.51 1.12
C PHE A 81 9.69 -10.50 1.68
N LYS A 82 9.66 -11.75 1.20
CA LYS A 82 10.52 -12.82 1.72
C LYS A 82 12.02 -12.47 1.67
N ASP A 83 12.43 -11.87 0.56
CA ASP A 83 13.84 -11.61 0.23
C ASP A 83 14.15 -10.10 0.08
N ASP A 84 13.18 -9.22 0.37
CA ASP A 84 13.32 -7.78 0.14
C ASP A 84 12.38 -6.95 1.04
N ASP A 85 12.81 -5.76 1.44
CA ASP A 85 12.04 -4.80 2.23
C ASP A 85 11.84 -3.52 1.41
N VAL A 86 10.59 -3.24 1.05
CA VAL A 86 10.25 -2.09 0.21
C VAL A 86 9.76 -0.94 1.08
N ASN A 87 10.61 0.07 1.25
CA ASN A 87 10.27 1.29 1.96
C ASN A 87 9.36 2.17 1.10
N LEU A 88 8.11 2.32 1.53
CA LEU A 88 7.09 3.09 0.83
C LEU A 88 7.15 4.56 1.25
N LYS A 89 7.07 5.45 0.26
CA LYS A 89 6.99 6.89 0.43
C LYS A 89 5.57 7.38 0.23
N ARG A 90 5.36 8.69 0.41
CA ARG A 90 4.08 9.36 0.21
C ARG A 90 3.42 8.98 -1.12
N GLU A 91 4.17 8.98 -2.22
CA GLU A 91 3.67 8.64 -3.56
C GLU A 91 3.24 7.17 -3.72
N ASN A 92 3.72 6.27 -2.86
CA ASN A 92 3.33 4.87 -2.84
C ASN A 92 2.09 4.62 -1.96
N LEU A 93 1.79 5.58 -1.07
CA LEU A 93 0.78 5.43 -0.02
C LEU A 93 -0.47 6.27 -0.29
N PHE A 94 -0.35 7.43 -0.90
CA PHE A 94 -1.42 8.41 -1.03
C PHE A 94 -1.60 8.88 -2.46
N ILE A 95 -2.87 9.08 -2.83
CA ILE A 95 -3.27 9.68 -4.11
C ILE A 95 -4.04 10.97 -3.87
N ARG A 96 -3.81 11.95 -4.75
CA ARG A 96 -4.61 13.18 -4.81
C ARG A 96 -5.87 12.89 -5.62
N VAL A 97 -7.04 13.08 -5.01
CA VAL A 97 -8.34 12.74 -5.63
C VAL A 97 -9.06 13.98 -6.17
N VAL A 98 -8.84 15.13 -5.52
CA VAL A 98 -9.17 16.48 -5.99
C VAL A 98 -8.08 17.45 -5.50
N ASP A 99 -8.12 18.71 -5.92
CA ASP A 99 -7.04 19.69 -5.70
C ASP A 99 -6.59 19.84 -4.24
N ASP A 100 -7.49 19.67 -3.28
CA ASP A 100 -7.26 19.86 -1.85
C ASP A 100 -7.42 18.59 -1.01
N VAL A 101 -7.49 17.40 -1.63
CA VAL A 101 -7.71 16.13 -0.91
C VAL A 101 -6.75 15.04 -1.34
N VAL A 102 -6.08 14.45 -0.35
CA VAL A 102 -5.26 13.25 -0.52
C VAL A 102 -5.85 12.09 0.27
N CYS A 103 -5.86 10.90 -0.31
CA CYS A 103 -6.44 9.71 0.27
C CYS A 103 -5.46 8.55 0.26
N LEU A 104 -5.51 7.70 1.30
CA LEU A 104 -4.73 6.48 1.39
C LEU A 104 -5.12 5.55 0.23
N ALA A 105 -4.14 5.11 -0.56
CA ALA A 105 -4.30 4.23 -1.72
C ALA A 105 -4.43 2.74 -1.34
N PHE A 106 -4.99 2.47 -0.17
CA PHE A 106 -5.22 1.14 0.40
C PHE A 106 -6.68 0.98 0.75
N VAL A 107 -7.21 -0.22 0.54
CA VAL A 107 -8.61 -0.54 0.81
C VAL A 107 -8.74 -1.91 1.47
N GLY A 108 -9.73 -2.05 2.34
CA GLY A 108 -10.10 -3.33 2.92
C GLY A 108 -10.86 -4.18 1.90
N ASN A 109 -10.44 -5.44 1.73
CA ASN A 109 -11.14 -6.42 0.92
C ASN A 109 -12.00 -7.32 1.80
N SER A 110 -13.31 -7.20 1.66
CA SER A 110 -14.31 -8.03 2.35
C SER A 110 -14.72 -9.29 1.57
N ARG A 111 -14.12 -9.56 0.39
CA ARG A 111 -14.47 -10.73 -0.42
C ARG A 111 -14.09 -12.03 0.29
N GLU A 112 -14.94 -13.05 0.15
CA GLU A 112 -14.83 -14.36 0.81
C GLU A 112 -13.50 -15.08 0.57
N ASN A 113 -12.80 -14.77 -0.53
CA ASN A 113 -11.51 -15.37 -0.85
C ASN A 113 -10.33 -14.74 -0.10
N ASN A 114 -10.53 -13.69 0.71
CA ASN A 114 -9.47 -13.00 1.44
C ASN A 114 -8.27 -12.61 0.56
N MET A 115 -8.52 -12.38 -0.74
CA MET A 115 -7.48 -12.08 -1.72
C MET A 115 -6.83 -10.74 -1.41
N GLN A 116 -5.52 -10.68 -1.43
CA GLN A 116 -4.76 -9.46 -1.19
C GLN A 116 -4.02 -9.10 -2.47
N ILE A 117 -4.01 -7.81 -2.81
CA ILE A 117 -3.41 -7.31 -4.05
C ILE A 117 -2.52 -6.13 -3.71
N TYR A 118 -1.25 -6.21 -4.08
CA TYR A 118 -0.31 -5.10 -4.10
C TYR A 118 -0.45 -4.41 -5.46
N GLY A 119 -1.17 -3.29 -5.47
CA GLY A 119 -1.61 -2.61 -6.69
C GLY A 119 -0.58 -1.63 -7.24
N ASN A 120 -0.84 -1.12 -8.45
CA ASN A 120 0.04 -0.31 -9.28
C ASN A 120 0.63 0.95 -8.62
N ILE A 121 -0.09 1.60 -7.70
CA ILE A 121 0.44 2.78 -6.99
C ILE A 121 1.62 2.41 -6.08
N ALA A 122 1.52 1.28 -5.39
CA ALA A 122 2.48 0.91 -4.36
C ALA A 122 3.93 0.71 -4.88
N PRO A 123 4.20 0.08 -6.05
CA PRO A 123 5.53 -0.01 -6.63
C PRO A 123 5.93 1.20 -7.51
N THR A 124 5.19 2.32 -7.50
CA THR A 124 5.62 3.53 -8.23
C THR A 124 7.04 3.93 -7.81
N ASN A 125 7.89 4.33 -8.77
CA ASN A 125 9.31 4.62 -8.53
C ASN A 125 10.14 3.41 -8.09
N PHE A 126 9.73 2.19 -8.47
CA PHE A 126 10.55 0.98 -8.38
C PHE A 126 10.59 0.25 -9.73
N LEU A 127 11.78 -0.23 -10.11
CA LEU A 127 11.91 -1.29 -11.11
C LEU A 127 11.57 -2.61 -10.43
N VAL A 128 10.48 -3.23 -10.88
CA VAL A 128 10.01 -4.51 -10.37
C VAL A 128 10.47 -5.61 -11.33
N SER A 129 11.22 -6.59 -10.82
CA SER A 129 11.70 -7.73 -11.62
C SER A 129 11.22 -9.05 -11.02
N CYS A 130 10.59 -9.88 -11.84
CA CYS A 130 10.14 -11.21 -11.45
C CYS A 130 11.06 -12.29 -12.05
N ASN A 131 11.72 -13.06 -11.19
CA ASN A 131 12.51 -14.21 -11.60
C ASN A 131 11.71 -15.50 -11.39
N ILE A 132 11.00 -15.91 -12.44
CA ILE A 132 10.12 -17.08 -12.42
C ILE A 132 10.91 -18.38 -12.18
N LYS A 133 12.17 -18.47 -12.64
CA LYS A 133 13.01 -19.66 -12.43
C LYS A 133 13.41 -19.85 -10.96
N LYS A 134 13.54 -18.76 -10.22
CA LYS A 134 13.92 -18.75 -8.80
C LYS A 134 12.75 -18.45 -7.87
N SER A 135 11.53 -18.31 -8.39
CA SER A 135 10.33 -17.91 -7.64
C SER A 135 10.58 -16.70 -6.72
N SER A 136 11.27 -15.68 -7.24
CA SER A 136 11.67 -14.48 -6.49
C SER A 136 11.25 -13.21 -7.21
N ILE A 137 11.09 -12.15 -6.43
CA ILE A 137 10.79 -10.81 -6.91
C ILE A 137 11.77 -9.82 -6.29
N PHE A 138 12.15 -8.81 -7.04
CA PHE A 138 13.11 -7.78 -6.63
C PHE A 138 12.54 -6.40 -6.89
N PHE A 139 12.78 -5.49 -5.94
CA PHE A 139 12.41 -4.08 -6.06
C PHE A 139 13.67 -3.23 -6.03
N LYS A 140 13.92 -2.48 -7.11
CA LYS A 140 15.03 -1.52 -7.15
C LYS A 140 14.48 -0.10 -7.23
N PRO A 141 14.83 0.81 -6.32
CA PRO A 141 14.41 2.21 -6.43
C PRO A 141 14.77 2.81 -7.79
N ALA A 142 13.86 3.60 -8.34
CA ALA A 142 13.97 4.26 -9.63
C ALA A 142 13.38 5.67 -9.56
N ASN A 143 13.82 6.56 -10.44
CA ASN A 143 13.18 7.86 -10.62
C ASN A 143 12.44 7.85 -11.96
N CYS A 144 11.16 7.48 -11.94
CA CYS A 144 10.40 7.34 -13.18
C CYS A 144 10.08 8.69 -13.85
N ALA A 145 10.16 9.80 -13.11
CA ALA A 145 9.94 11.15 -13.64
C ALA A 145 11.14 11.75 -14.38
N ALA A 146 12.32 11.13 -14.26
CA ALA A 146 13.55 11.57 -14.93
C ALA A 146 13.84 10.78 -16.23
N SER A 147 12.81 10.11 -16.76
CA SER A 147 12.91 9.26 -17.96
C SER A 147 12.71 10.05 -19.24
#